data_AF-A0AAJ1BSX4-F1
#
_entry.id   AF-A0AAJ1BSX4-F1
#
_cell.length_a   1.000
_cell.length_b   1.000
_cell.length_c   1.000
_cell.angle_alpha   90.00
_cell.angle_beta   90.00
_cell.angle_gamma   90.00
#
_symmetry.space_group_name_H-M   'P 1'
#
loop_
_entity.id
_entity.type
_entity.pdbx_description
1 polymer ?
#
loop_
_entity_poly.entity_id
_entity_poly.type
_entity_poly.pdbx_seq_one_letter_code
_entity_poly.pdbx_strand_id
1 'polypeptide(L)' 'LCKLDTDAKGGAALSIAHATGRPIVLAGVGQGYDDMIPFDPEWFVNSILE' A
#
# COMPACT_ATOMS: atom_id res chain seq x y z
N LEU A 1 0.25 4.47 4.42
CA LEU A 1 1.08 4.77 3.22
C LEU A 1 0.14 5.40 2.21
N CYS A 2 0.39 6.63 1.76
CA CYS A 2 -0.53 7.35 0.86
C CYS A 2 -0.10 7.19 -0.60
N LYS A 3 -1.05 7.33 -1.53
CA LYS A 3 -0.84 7.18 -2.98
C LYS A 3 -0.38 5.78 -3.41
N LEU A 4 -0.93 4.74 -2.76
CA LEU A 4 -0.60 3.35 -3.08
C LEU A 4 -1.09 2.97 -4.49
N ASP A 5 -2.14 3.62 -4.96
CA ASP A 5 -2.68 3.57 -6.33
C ASP A 5 -1.65 3.98 -7.40
N THR A 6 -0.68 4.83 -7.06
CA THR A 6 0.36 5.29 -7.99
C THR A 6 1.62 4.42 -7.93
N ASP A 7 1.77 3.55 -6.93
CA ASP A 7 2.86 2.57 -6.84
C ASP A 7 2.51 1.32 -7.66
N ALA A 8 2.50 1.48 -8.99
CA ALA A 8 2.09 0.45 -9.97
C ALA A 8 2.88 -0.87 -9.91
N LYS A 9 3.91 -0.97 -9.06
CA LYS A 9 4.68 -2.21 -8.81
C LYS A 9 4.79 -2.56 -7.32
N GLY A 10 4.17 -1.78 -6.42
CA GLY A 10 4.22 -1.97 -4.97
C GLY A 10 5.63 -1.94 -4.34
N GLY A 11 6.65 -1.52 -5.09
CA GLY A 11 8.05 -1.69 -4.69
C GLY A 11 8.43 -0.80 -3.51
N ALA A 12 7.85 0.41 -3.44
CA ALA A 12 8.12 1.34 -2.37
C ALA A 12 7.43 0.90 -1.07
N ALA A 13 6.19 0.44 -1.16
CA ALA A 13 5.46 -0.07 0.00
C ALA A 13 6.13 -1.29 0.63
N LEU A 14 6.58 -2.26 -0.19
CA LEU A 14 7.32 -3.42 0.30
C LEU A 14 8.66 -3.03 0.93
N SER A 15 9.40 -2.12 0.30
CA SER A 15 10.70 -1.64 0.79
C SER A 15 10.57 -0.90 2.12
N ILE A 16 9.53 -0.08 2.29
CA ILE A 16 9.28 0.64 3.54
C ILE A 16 8.91 -0.31 4.67
N ALA A 17 8.03 -1.28 4.41
CA ALA A 17 7.67 -2.29 5.41
C ALA A 17 8.92 -3.09 5.87
N HIS A 18 9.77 -3.49 4.92
CA HIS A 18 11.01 -4.20 5.23
C HIS A 18 12.02 -3.32 5.99
N ALA A 19 12.25 -2.08 5.54
CA ALA A 19 13.24 -1.19 6.14
C ALA A 19 12.85 -0.70 7.53
N THR A 20 11.55 -0.48 7.78
CA THR A 20 11.05 0.00 9.08
C THR A 20 10.73 -1.12 10.06
N GLY A 21 10.59 -2.37 9.58
CA GLY A 21 10.19 -3.51 10.40
C GLY A 21 8.80 -3.36 11.03
N ARG A 22 7.97 -2.46 10.51
CA ARG A 22 6.64 -2.12 11.04
C ARG A 22 5.56 -2.44 10.01
N PRO A 23 4.41 -2.99 10.43
CA PRO A 23 3.31 -3.29 9.53
C PRO A 23 2.66 -2.00 9.00
N ILE A 24 2.23 -2.04 7.75
CA ILE A 24 1.37 -1.00 7.16
C ILE A 24 -0.05 -1.30 7.60
N VAL A 25 -0.71 -0.35 8.28
CA VAL A 25 -2.08 -0.51 8.80
C VAL A 25 -3.13 0.16 7.92
N LEU A 26 -2.73 1.19 7.16
CA LEU A 26 -3.62 2.01 6.34
C LEU A 26 -2.97 2.29 4.98
N ALA A 27 -3.77 2.21 3.93
CA ALA A 27 -3.43 2.56 2.56
C ALA A 27 -4.32 3.72 2.08
N GLY A 28 -3.69 4.74 1.51
CA GLY A 28 -4.40 5.76 0.75
C GLY A 28 -4.43 5.37 -0.72
N VAL A 29 -5.61 5.14 -1.28
CA VAL A 29 -5.83 4.72 -2.68
C VAL A 29 -6.32 5.85 -3.58
N GLY A 30 -6.24 7.09 -3.11
CA GLY A 30 -6.70 8.27 -3.84
C GLY A 30 -6.36 9.57 -3.11
N GLN A 31 -7.08 10.64 -3.45
CA GLN A 31 -6.83 12.00 -2.94
C GLN A 31 -7.92 12.52 -1.99
N GLY A 32 -9.08 11.88 -1.95
CA GLY A 32 -10.19 12.22 -1.08
C GLY A 32 -9.98 11.74 0.36
N TYR A 33 -10.78 12.29 1.28
CA TYR A 33 -10.73 11.89 2.70
C TYR A 33 -11.22 10.45 2.91
N ASP A 34 -12.13 9.98 2.06
CA ASP A 34 -12.68 8.63 2.11
C ASP A 34 -11.77 7.57 1.46
N ASP A 35 -10.68 7.99 0.81
CA ASP A 35 -9.76 7.09 0.09
C ASP A 35 -8.72 6.44 1.02
N MET A 36 -8.90 6.55 2.34
CA MET A 36 -8.05 5.93 3.33
C MET A 36 -8.69 4.63 3.82
N ILE A 37 -8.14 3.51 3.38
CA ILE A 37 -8.65 2.17 3.69
C ILE A 37 -7.69 1.40 4.60
N PRO A 38 -8.17 0.41 5.37
CA PRO A 38 -7.32 -0.57 6.02
C PRO A 38 -6.41 -1.26 5.00
N PHE A 39 -5.14 -1.45 5.34
CA PHE A 39 -4.22 -2.17 4.46
C PHE A 39 -4.50 -3.67 4.49
N ASP A 40 -4.74 -4.25 3.32
CA ASP A 40 -4.89 -5.69 3.12
C ASP A 40 -3.67 -6.25 2.35
N PRO A 41 -2.84 -7.09 3.01
CA PRO A 41 -1.68 -7.72 2.38
C PRO A 41 -2.04 -8.63 1.20
N GLU A 42 -3.17 -9.33 1.23
CA GLU A 42 -3.56 -10.24 0.14
C GLU A 42 -3.93 -9.45 -1.12
N TRP A 43 -4.74 -8.40 -0.97
CA TRP A 43 -5.05 -7.48 -2.06
C TRP A 43 -3.78 -6.85 -2.65
N PHE A 44 -2.84 -6.43 -1.80
CA PHE A 44 -1.60 -5.81 -2.25
C PHE A 44 -0.71 -6.78 -3.04
N VAL A 45 -0.58 -8.03 -2.61
CA VAL A 45 0.19 -9.05 -3.33
C VAL A 45 -0.47 -9.37 -4.68
N ASN A 46 -1.78 -9.51 -4.72
CA ASN A 46 -2.51 -9.75 -5.97
C ASN A 46 -2.33 -8.59 -6.96
N SER A 47 -2.36 -7.34 -6.48
CA SER A 47 -2.13 -6.15 -7.32
C SER A 47 -0.72 -6.05 -7.90
N ILE A 48 0.28 -6.74 -7.34
CA ILE A 48 1.66 -6.77 -7.86
C ILE A 48 1.86 -7.91 -8.86
N LEU A 49 1.07 -8.98 -8.77
CA LEU A 49 1.23 -10.21 -9.55
C LEU A 49 0.39 -10.26 -10.83
N GLU A 50 -0.58 -9.34 -11.00
CA GLU A 50 -1.22 -9.04 -12.29
C GLU A 50 -0.30 -8.25 -13.24
#